data_AF-A0A963G013-F1
#
_entry.id   AF-A0A963G013-F1
#
_cell.length_a   1.000
_cell.length_b   1.000
_cell.length_c   1.000
_cell.angle_alpha   90.00
_cell.angle_beta   90.00
_cell.angle_gamma   90.00
#
_symmetry.space_group_name_H-M   'P 1'
#
loop_
_entity.id
_entity.type
_entity.pdbx_description
1 polymer ?
#
loop_
_entity_poly.entity_id
_entity_poly.type
_entity_poly.pdbx_seq_one_letter_code
_entity_poly.pdbx_strand_id
1 'polypeptide(L)'
;MSKPQIIFADGKPAFAVIPYDEYLALTLNRERQPETEDDELIPFVLSDYIENPIRVARIEAGLTQQELADRLDVTQGYVSKIEGRKFEVSESLMQRIRRALAHPQATA
;
A
#
# COMPACT_ATOMS: atom_id res chain seq x y z
N MET A 1 -3.49 39.56 7.63
CA MET A 1 -2.26 38.77 7.45
C MET A 1 -1.11 39.57 8.01
N SER A 2 -0.45 39.02 9.02
CA SER A 2 0.70 39.65 9.64
C SER A 2 1.89 39.58 8.68
N LYS A 3 2.78 40.59 8.66
CA LYS A 3 4.00 40.52 7.84
C LYS A 3 4.89 39.39 8.39
N PRO A 4 5.18 38.31 7.64
CA PRO A 4 5.96 37.20 8.15
C PRO A 4 7.42 37.62 8.35
N GLN A 5 8.05 37.09 9.40
CA GLN A 5 9.50 37.21 9.57
C GLN A 5 10.19 36.15 8.71
N ILE A 6 11.16 36.56 7.89
CA ILE A 6 11.89 35.66 7.00
C ILE A 6 13.28 35.36 7.59
N ILE A 7 13.60 34.08 7.71
CA ILE A 7 14.92 33.58 8.10
C ILE A 7 15.64 33.13 6.83
N PHE A 8 16.88 33.59 6.65
CA PHE A 8 17.69 33.33 5.47
C PHE A 8 18.76 32.26 5.76
N ALA A 9 19.05 31.41 4.78
CA ALA A 9 20.20 30.53 4.74
C ALA A 9 20.91 30.71 3.38
N ASP A 10 22.24 30.80 3.37
CA ASP A 10 23.06 31.03 2.16
C ASP A 10 22.59 32.22 1.31
N GLY A 11 22.17 33.30 1.97
CA GLY A 11 21.70 34.53 1.31
C GLY A 11 20.31 34.40 0.67
N LYS A 12 19.62 33.27 0.84
CA LYS A 12 18.28 33.03 0.30
C LYS A 12 17.26 32.84 1.43
N PRO A 13 16.00 33.30 1.25
CA PRO A 13 14.91 32.98 2.17
C PRO A 13 14.80 31.45 2.35
N ALA A 14 14.91 30.98 3.58
CA ALA A 14 14.83 29.55 3.90
C ALA A 14 13.56 29.22 4.70
N PHE A 15 13.15 30.10 5.61
CA PHE A 15 11.96 29.90 6.44
C PHE A 15 11.16 31.18 6.62
N ALA A 16 9.85 31.05 6.78
CA ALA A 16 8.95 32.12 7.18
C ALA A 16 8.32 31.77 8.54
N VAL A 17 8.46 32.65 9.52
CA VAL A 17 7.82 32.53 10.83
C VAL A 17 6.51 33.28 10.79
N ILE A 18 5.43 32.57 11.06
CA ILE A 18 4.06 33.07 11.13
C ILE A 18 3.44 32.71 12.48
N PRO A 19 2.43 33.47 12.95
CA PRO A 19 1.62 33.07 14.10
C PRO A 19 1.04 31.66 13.95
N TYR A 20 0.90 30.94 15.06
CA TYR A 20 0.53 29.52 15.05
C TYR A 20 -0.91 29.26 14.56
N ASP A 21 -1.82 30.17 14.85
CA ASP A 21 -3.19 30.19 14.32
C ASP A 21 -3.22 30.39 12.79
N GLU A 22 -2.36 31.27 12.26
CA GLU A 22 -2.19 31.43 10.81
C GLU A 22 -1.60 30.15 10.18
N TYR A 23 -0.66 29.47 10.84
CA TYR A 23 -0.13 28.17 10.40
C TYR A 23 -1.21 27.09 10.35
N LEU A 24 -2.02 26.97 11.41
CA LEU A 24 -3.13 26.01 11.48
C LEU A 24 -4.14 26.26 10.36
N ALA A 25 -4.50 27.52 10.09
CA ALA A 25 -5.39 27.86 8.99
C ALA A 25 -4.81 27.47 7.61
N LEU A 26 -3.49 27.52 7.42
CA LEU A 26 -2.84 27.11 6.17
C LEU A 26 -2.71 25.59 6.03
N THR A 27 -2.55 24.85 7.13
CA THR A 27 -2.40 23.38 7.10
C THR A 27 -3.72 22.65 7.09
N LEU A 28 -4.74 23.16 7.79
CA LEU A 28 -6.09 22.57 7.80
C LEU A 28 -6.82 22.78 6.47
N ASN A 29 -6.54 23.88 5.76
CA ASN A 29 -7.06 24.13 4.41
C ASN A 29 -6.26 23.40 3.31
N ARG A 30 -5.25 22.60 3.68
CA ARG A 30 -4.39 21.87 2.73
C ARG A 30 -4.94 20.50 2.34
N GLU A 31 -6.05 20.07 2.94
CA GLU A 31 -6.86 19.00 2.38
C GLU A 31 -7.46 19.47 1.05
N ARG A 32 -6.76 19.16 -0.05
CA ARG A 32 -7.11 19.38 -1.47
C ARG A 32 -6.96 20.81 -2.00
N GLN A 33 -5.72 21.25 -2.17
CA GLN A 33 -5.42 21.82 -3.50
C GLN A 33 -5.40 20.63 -4.46
N PRO A 34 -6.13 20.65 -5.59
CA PRO A 34 -5.89 19.66 -6.63
C PRO A 34 -4.43 19.83 -7.04
N GLU A 35 -3.65 18.78 -6.82
CA GLU A 35 -2.36 18.64 -7.47
C GLU A 35 -2.62 18.78 -8.97
N THR A 36 -1.70 19.41 -9.69
CA THR A 36 -1.82 19.81 -11.09
C THR A 36 -2.52 18.76 -11.96
N GLU A 37 -3.25 19.18 -13.00
CA GLU A 37 -4.04 18.32 -13.92
C GLU A 37 -3.28 17.08 -14.49
N ASP A 38 -1.96 17.00 -14.33
CA ASP A 38 -1.09 15.88 -14.73
C ASP A 38 -0.81 14.82 -13.64
N ASP A 39 -1.13 15.06 -12.36
CA ASP A 39 -1.04 14.02 -11.31
C ASP A 39 -2.42 13.36 -11.14
N GLU A 40 -2.93 12.77 -12.21
CA GLU A 40 -4.05 11.85 -12.13
C GLU A 40 -3.61 10.72 -11.18
N LEU A 41 -4.20 10.66 -9.98
CA LEU A 41 -3.96 9.61 -9.00
C LEU A 41 -4.29 8.25 -9.62
N ILE A 42 -3.30 7.60 -10.22
CA ILE A 42 -3.44 6.27 -10.79
C ILE A 42 -3.60 5.29 -9.61
N PRO A 43 -4.70 4.52 -9.55
CA PRO A 43 -4.84 3.48 -8.53
C PRO A 43 -3.66 2.52 -8.60
N PHE A 44 -3.00 2.28 -7.47
CA PHE A 44 -1.96 1.26 -7.39
C PHE A 44 -2.61 -0.13 -7.48
N VAL A 45 -2.54 -0.75 -8.66
CA VAL A 45 -3.06 -2.10 -8.90
C VAL A 45 -1.89 -3.09 -8.82
N LEU A 46 -1.95 -4.00 -7.84
CA LEU A 46 -0.83 -4.91 -7.57
C LEU A 46 -0.55 -5.89 -8.72
N SER A 47 -1.59 -6.26 -9.48
CA SER A 47 -1.46 -7.15 -10.65
C SER A 47 -0.59 -6.57 -11.75
N ASP A 48 -0.36 -5.26 -11.79
CA ASP A 48 0.50 -4.61 -12.78
C ASP A 48 1.99 -4.89 -12.51
N TYR A 49 2.33 -5.32 -11.29
CA TYR A 49 3.71 -5.56 -10.85
C TYR A 49 3.99 -7.02 -10.51
N ILE A 50 2.96 -7.83 -10.32
CA ILE A 50 3.07 -9.23 -9.90
C ILE A 50 2.21 -10.10 -10.81
N GLU A 51 2.88 -10.91 -11.63
CA GLU A 51 2.22 -11.83 -12.56
C GLU A 51 1.50 -13.00 -11.87
N ASN A 52 2.02 -13.48 -10.74
CA ASN A 52 1.48 -14.67 -10.08
C ASN A 52 0.18 -14.30 -9.31
N PRO A 53 -1.00 -14.82 -9.72
CA PRO A 53 -2.27 -14.43 -9.14
C PRO A 53 -2.46 -14.91 -7.70
N ILE A 54 -1.80 -16.00 -7.29
CA ILE A 54 -1.83 -16.49 -5.90
C ILE A 54 -1.12 -15.49 -5.00
N ARG A 55 0.05 -14.99 -5.45
CA ARG A 55 0.82 -14.00 -4.71
C ARG A 55 0.06 -12.67 -4.59
N VAL A 56 -0.58 -12.21 -5.67
CA VAL A 56 -1.44 -11.02 -5.65
C VAL A 56 -2.54 -11.18 -4.61
N ALA A 57 -3.33 -12.25 -4.72
CA ALA A 57 -4.46 -12.50 -3.81
C ALA A 57 -4.02 -12.59 -2.33
N ARG A 58 -2.85 -13.17 -2.05
CA ARG A 58 -2.32 -13.24 -0.69
C ARG A 58 -1.95 -11.86 -0.15
N ILE A 59 -1.25 -11.04 -0.94
CA ILE A 59 -0.80 -9.71 -0.52
C ILE A 59 -2.00 -8.77 -0.33
N GLU A 60 -3.00 -8.84 -1.22
CA GLU A 60 -4.25 -8.08 -1.07
C GLU A 60 -5.04 -8.51 0.18
N ALA A 61 -4.95 -9.79 0.57
CA ALA A 61 -5.50 -10.28 1.83
C ALA A 61 -4.64 -9.95 3.07
N GLY A 62 -3.48 -9.29 2.90
CA GLY A 62 -2.60 -8.90 3.99
C GLY A 62 -1.88 -10.06 4.68
N LEU A 63 -1.77 -11.23 4.04
CA LEU A 63 -1.22 -12.43 4.66
C LEU A 63 0.25 -12.65 4.32
N THR A 64 0.99 -13.20 5.27
CA THR A 64 2.29 -13.83 5.06
C THR A 64 2.15 -15.17 4.36
N GLN A 65 3.25 -15.69 3.80
CA GLN A 65 3.25 -17.02 3.19
C GLN A 65 2.98 -18.13 4.21
N GLN A 66 3.41 -17.95 5.46
CA GLN A 66 3.14 -18.90 6.54
C GLN A 66 1.65 -18.93 6.87
N GLU A 67 1.01 -17.77 7.04
CA GLU A 67 -0.43 -17.71 7.34
C GLU A 67 -1.29 -18.29 6.21
N LEU A 68 -0.92 -18.08 4.94
CA LEU A 68 -1.60 -18.75 3.83
C LEU A 68 -1.37 -20.27 3.87
N ALA A 69 -0.17 -20.71 4.24
CA ALA A 69 0.15 -22.13 4.36
C ALA A 69 -0.69 -22.80 5.46
N ASP A 70 -0.83 -22.14 6.62
CA ASP A 70 -1.63 -22.60 7.74
C ASP A 70 -3.10 -22.75 7.35
N ARG A 71 -3.65 -21.79 6.58
CA ARG A 71 -5.04 -21.87 6.09
C ARG A 71 -5.26 -22.97 5.05
N LEU A 72 -4.22 -23.35 4.32
CA LEU A 72 -4.26 -24.38 3.29
C LEU A 72 -3.88 -25.77 3.82
N ASP A 73 -3.46 -25.89 5.08
CA ASP A 73 -2.87 -27.09 5.66
C ASP A 73 -1.70 -27.64 4.83
N VAL A 74 -0.77 -26.74 4.47
CA VAL A 74 0.43 -27.06 3.69
C VAL A 74 1.67 -26.41 4.32
N THR A 75 2.85 -26.74 3.81
CA THR A 75 4.09 -26.10 4.26
C THR A 75 4.27 -24.71 3.64
N GLN A 76 4.95 -23.80 4.34
CA GLN A 76 5.34 -22.50 3.77
C GLN A 76 6.20 -22.66 2.52
N GLY A 77 7.06 -23.68 2.46
CA GLY A 77 7.85 -23.99 1.26
C GLY A 77 6.99 -24.34 0.05
N TYR A 78 5.84 -24.99 0.25
CA TYR A 78 4.86 -25.21 -0.82
C TYR A 78 4.25 -23.90 -1.32
N VAL A 79 3.87 -22.99 -0.41
CA VAL A 79 3.38 -21.66 -0.79
C VAL A 79 4.43 -20.87 -1.57
N SER A 80 5.69 -20.89 -1.12
CA SER A 80 6.80 -20.27 -1.85
C SER A 80 6.99 -20.84 -3.26
N LYS A 81 6.73 -22.15 -3.45
CA LYS A 81 6.84 -22.80 -4.76
C LYS A 81 5.72 -22.36 -5.71
N ILE A 82 4.46 -22.34 -5.24
CA ILE A 82 3.30 -21.99 -6.07
C ILE A 82 3.22 -20.49 -6.39
N GLU A 83 3.89 -19.63 -5.60
CA GLU A 83 4.04 -18.19 -5.86
C GLU A 83 5.24 -17.85 -6.77
N GLY A 84 6.03 -18.86 -7.17
CA GLY A 84 7.17 -18.67 -8.05
C GLY A 84 6.76 -18.25 -9.46
N ARG A 85 7.63 -17.49 -10.15
CA ARG A 85 7.37 -16.96 -11.52
C ARG A 85 7.09 -18.03 -12.58
N LYS A 86 7.58 -19.26 -12.39
CA LYS A 86 7.45 -20.36 -13.35
C LYS A 86 6.29 -21.33 -13.04
N PHE A 87 5.49 -21.04 -12.02
CA PHE A 87 4.43 -21.94 -11.60
C PHE A 87 3.15 -21.65 -12.40
N GLU A 88 2.70 -22.64 -13.17
CA GLU A 88 1.40 -22.57 -13.84
C GLU A 88 0.27 -22.81 -12.84
N VAL A 89 -0.53 -21.77 -12.60
CA VAL A 89 -1.65 -21.83 -11.67
C VAL A 89 -2.84 -22.48 -12.35
N SER A 90 -3.27 -23.64 -11.84
CA SER A 90 -4.52 -24.26 -12.29
C SER A 90 -5.74 -23.56 -11.67
N GLU A 91 -6.87 -23.58 -12.38
CA GLU A 91 -8.15 -23.06 -11.88
C GLU A 91 -8.57 -23.74 -10.57
N SER A 92 -8.34 -25.05 -10.46
CA SER A 92 -8.65 -25.82 -9.24
C SER A 92 -7.83 -25.39 -8.04
N LEU A 93 -6.54 -25.07 -8.23
CA LEU A 93 -5.70 -24.53 -7.17
C LEU A 93 -6.18 -23.13 -6.77
N MET A 94 -6.46 -22.26 -7.76
CA MET A 94 -6.92 -20.91 -7.49
C MET A 94 -8.25 -20.89 -6.73
N GLN A 95 -9.19 -21.79 -7.04
CA GLN A 95 -10.42 -21.96 -6.26
C GLN A 95 -10.14 -22.37 -4.80
N ARG A 96 -9.16 -23.26 -4.58
CA ARG A 96 -8.72 -23.65 -3.23
C ARG A 96 -8.15 -22.46 -2.46
N ILE A 97 -7.31 -21.65 -3.10
CA ILE A 97 -6.77 -20.41 -2.53
C ILE A 97 -7.90 -19.45 -2.15
N ARG A 98 -8.84 -19.16 -3.07
CA ARG A 98 -9.98 -18.26 -2.80
C ARG A 98 -10.80 -18.70 -1.59
N ARG A 99 -11.06 -20.00 -1.44
CA ARG A 99 -11.76 -20.56 -0.27
C ARG A 99 -10.98 -20.36 1.02
N ALA A 100 -9.67 -20.58 1.00
CA ALA A 100 -8.81 -20.37 2.17
C ALA A 100 -8.73 -18.89 2.57
N LEU A 101 -8.77 -17.96 1.61
CA LEU A 101 -8.77 -16.53 1.90
C LEU A 101 -10.12 -16.05 2.50
N ALA A 102 -11.24 -16.61 2.05
CA ALA A 102 -12.58 -16.25 2.50
C ALA A 102 -12.90 -16.66 3.95
N HIS A 103 -12.22 -17.68 4.48
CA HIS A 103 -12.46 -18.20 5.83
C HIS A 103 -11.19 -18.09 6.67
N PRO A 104 -11.06 -17.09 7.55
CA PRO A 104 -9.98 -17.09 8.53
C PRO A 104 -10.17 -18.28 9.47
N GLN A 105 -9.20 -19.20 9.49
CA GLN A 105 -9.15 -20.21 10.54
C GLN A 105 -8.94 -19.48 11.86
N ALA A 106 -9.80 -19.76 12.86
CA ALA A 106 -9.62 -19.24 14.21
C ALA A 106 -8.32 -19.85 14.76
N THR A 107 -7.30 -19.01 14.95
CA THR A 107 -6.10 -19.38 15.69
C THR A 107 -6.51 -19.61 17.15
N ALA A 108 -6.32 -20.84 17.61
CA ALA A 108 -6.48 -21.26 19.01
C ALA A 108 -5.34 -20.73 19.88
#